data_AF-A0A2G9UMM4-F1
#
_entry.id   AF-A0A2G9UMM4-F1
#
_cell.length_a   1.000
_cell.length_b   1.000
_cell.length_c   1.000
_cell.angle_alpha   90.00
_cell.angle_beta   90.00
_cell.angle_gamma   90.00
#
_symmetry.space_group_name_H-M   'P 1'
#
loop_
_entity.id
_entity.type
_entity.pdbx_description
1 polymer ?
#
loop_
_entity_poly.entity_id
_entity_poly.type
_entity_poly.pdbx_seq_one_letter_code
_entity_poly.pdbx_strand_id
1 'polypeptide(L)'
;MSYELASDGNYIGKGKTVPMAVQECKERLLQAGFEELSETARWEIKPMGKYFVTKNRSAIIAFAVGGSYVPGNGFAIVVAHTDSPCLRVKPVSKVQSEKFNQIQSDAQKDPRDITADHHANFLDLVAVSAHTTADQVVDLDLYLYDSNPARIGGIHDEFITGARLDNLVGTYTAMQGLLESLTDDRLLLDDINIRMAAAFDNEEVGSQTAMGAQSSFTEYVLRRLAAGGEACAFEEAIGRSILVSADQAHAAHPNYSDQHEVD
;
A
#
# COMPACT_ATOMS: atom_id res chain seq x y z
N MET A 1 13.99 -3.05 -14.54
CA MET A 1 13.70 -2.86 -13.11
C MET A 1 13.95 -1.42 -12.64
N SER A 2 15.19 -0.91 -12.63
CA SER A 2 15.50 0.45 -12.11
C SER A 2 14.75 1.59 -12.81
N TYR A 3 14.65 1.57 -14.15
CA TYR A 3 13.88 2.58 -14.90
C TYR A 3 12.38 2.54 -14.57
N GLU A 4 11.74 1.36 -14.60
CA GLU A 4 10.32 1.21 -14.24
C GLU A 4 9.99 1.62 -12.80
N LEU A 5 11.00 1.54 -11.92
CA LEU A 5 10.90 1.97 -10.53
C LEU A 5 11.16 3.47 -10.37
N ALA A 6 12.12 4.07 -11.09
CA ALA A 6 12.74 5.38 -10.79
C ALA A 6 12.74 6.45 -11.92
N SER A 7 12.24 6.20 -13.14
CA SER A 7 12.14 7.20 -14.23
C SER A 7 10.82 8.00 -14.25
N ASP A 8 10.73 9.16 -14.91
CA ASP A 8 9.46 9.92 -14.99
C ASP A 8 8.28 9.05 -15.49
N GLY A 9 7.18 8.99 -14.72
CA GLY A 9 6.00 8.15 -15.01
C GLY A 9 6.05 6.70 -14.48
N ASN A 10 7.08 6.36 -13.72
CA ASN A 10 7.31 5.11 -12.98
C ASN A 10 6.38 4.86 -11.77
N TYR A 11 6.59 3.72 -11.12
CA TYR A 11 5.91 3.34 -9.88
C TYR A 11 6.03 4.39 -8.76
N ILE A 12 7.25 4.85 -8.41
CA ILE A 12 7.45 5.81 -7.30
C ILE A 12 6.82 7.18 -7.61
N GLY A 13 6.92 7.62 -8.86
CA GLY A 13 6.37 8.90 -9.33
C GLY A 13 4.84 8.90 -9.40
N LYS A 14 4.22 7.75 -9.61
CA LYS A 14 2.76 7.57 -9.50
C LYS A 14 2.30 7.36 -8.06
N GLY A 15 3.07 6.64 -7.24
CA GLY A 15 2.83 6.40 -5.81
C GLY A 15 3.12 7.62 -4.92
N LYS A 16 2.42 8.73 -5.14
CA LYS A 16 2.64 9.98 -4.38
C LYS A 16 1.98 9.97 -3.01
N THR A 17 0.92 9.17 -2.88
CA THR A 17 0.15 8.95 -1.65
C THR A 17 -0.13 7.46 -1.52
N VAL A 18 -0.51 7.03 -0.32
CA VAL A 18 -0.83 5.62 -0.06
C VAL A 18 -1.91 5.09 -1.03
N PRO A 19 -3.06 5.78 -1.23
CA PRO A 19 -4.05 5.30 -2.20
C PRO A 19 -3.54 5.25 -3.64
N MET A 20 -2.65 6.16 -4.04
CA MET A 20 -2.07 6.15 -5.39
C MET A 20 -1.09 4.99 -5.58
N ALA A 21 -0.32 4.61 -4.55
CA ALA A 21 0.56 3.44 -4.61
C ALA A 21 -0.24 2.14 -4.77
N VAL A 22 -1.32 1.98 -3.99
CA VAL A 22 -2.23 0.83 -4.12
C VAL A 22 -2.93 0.82 -5.48
N GLN A 23 -3.36 1.98 -5.98
CA GLN A 23 -3.99 2.10 -7.29
C GLN A 23 -3.04 1.66 -8.42
N GLU A 24 -1.76 2.05 -8.37
CA GLU A 24 -0.76 1.59 -9.34
C GLU A 24 -0.51 0.07 -9.23
N CYS A 25 -0.46 -0.49 -8.02
CA CYS A 25 -0.38 -1.95 -7.83
C CYS A 25 -1.59 -2.66 -8.47
N LYS A 26 -2.79 -2.17 -8.19
CA LYS A 26 -4.05 -2.67 -8.75
C LYS A 26 -4.04 -2.64 -10.27
N GLU A 27 -3.62 -1.54 -10.89
CA GLU A 27 -3.54 -1.42 -12.34
C GLU A 27 -2.60 -2.46 -12.96
N ARG A 28 -1.43 -2.68 -12.37
CA ARG A 28 -0.46 -3.69 -12.81
C ARG A 28 -1.01 -5.11 -12.69
N LEU A 29 -1.66 -5.43 -11.57
CA LEU A 29 -2.28 -6.73 -11.35
C LEU A 29 -3.42 -6.99 -12.35
N LEU A 30 -4.28 -6.01 -12.58
CA LEU A 30 -5.36 -6.09 -13.58
C LEU A 30 -4.80 -6.30 -14.99
N GLN A 31 -3.74 -5.58 -15.37
CA GLN A 31 -3.05 -5.77 -16.65
C GLN A 31 -2.45 -7.18 -16.78
N ALA A 32 -2.01 -7.78 -15.68
CA ALA A 32 -1.52 -9.15 -15.62
C ALA A 32 -2.64 -10.21 -15.53
N GLY A 33 -3.91 -9.81 -15.63
CA GLY A 33 -5.07 -10.70 -15.63
C GLY A 33 -5.45 -11.22 -14.24
N PHE A 34 -5.13 -10.48 -13.18
CA PHE A 34 -5.70 -10.74 -11.86
C PHE A 34 -7.13 -10.19 -11.77
N GLU A 35 -7.96 -10.86 -10.97
CA GLU A 35 -9.33 -10.43 -10.66
C GLU A 35 -9.39 -9.74 -9.29
N GLU A 36 -10.08 -8.60 -9.21
CA GLU A 36 -10.34 -7.93 -7.92
C GLU A 36 -11.49 -8.63 -7.19
N LEU A 37 -11.23 -9.03 -5.95
CA LEU A 37 -12.21 -9.61 -5.05
C LEU A 37 -12.76 -8.54 -4.10
N SER A 38 -14.08 -8.55 -3.91
CA SER A 38 -14.73 -7.76 -2.87
C SER A 38 -14.64 -8.45 -1.50
N GLU A 39 -14.28 -7.73 -0.45
CA GLU A 39 -14.31 -8.25 0.93
C GLU A 39 -15.70 -8.78 1.32
N THR A 40 -16.76 -8.16 0.81
CA THR A 40 -18.17 -8.45 1.18
C THR A 40 -18.81 -9.57 0.35
N ALA A 41 -18.20 -9.92 -0.79
CA ALA A 41 -18.72 -10.98 -1.67
C ALA A 41 -18.21 -12.35 -1.24
N ARG A 42 -18.94 -13.41 -1.62
CA ARG A 42 -18.41 -14.78 -1.58
C ARG A 42 -17.30 -14.92 -2.64
N TRP A 43 -16.22 -15.61 -2.30
CA TRP A 43 -15.12 -15.86 -3.25
C TRP A 43 -15.22 -17.25 -3.85
N GLU A 44 -15.05 -17.34 -5.17
CA GLU A 44 -14.93 -18.60 -5.91
C GLU A 44 -13.50 -18.76 -6.40
N ILE A 45 -12.62 -19.20 -5.49
CA ILE A 45 -11.19 -19.37 -5.75
C ILE A 45 -10.95 -20.68 -6.48
N LYS A 46 -10.20 -20.62 -7.59
CA LYS A 46 -9.89 -21.78 -8.44
C LYS A 46 -8.37 -21.99 -8.52
N PRO A 47 -7.90 -23.24 -8.64
CA PRO A 47 -6.52 -23.51 -9.06
C PRO A 47 -6.19 -22.76 -10.35
N MET A 48 -4.94 -22.31 -10.49
CA MET A 48 -4.47 -21.42 -11.58
C MET A 48 -5.11 -20.02 -11.58
N GLY A 49 -5.98 -19.70 -10.62
CA GLY A 49 -6.61 -18.39 -10.50
C GLY A 49 -5.66 -17.35 -9.92
N LYS A 50 -5.83 -16.09 -10.35
CA LYS A 50 -5.04 -14.93 -9.91
C LYS A 50 -5.98 -13.86 -9.39
N TYR A 51 -5.79 -13.42 -8.16
CA TYR A 51 -6.75 -12.57 -7.47
C TYR A 51 -6.06 -11.53 -6.59
N PHE A 52 -6.73 -10.42 -6.33
CA PHE A 52 -6.31 -9.50 -5.28
C PHE A 52 -7.51 -8.90 -4.55
N VAL A 53 -7.29 -8.46 -3.33
CA VAL A 53 -8.28 -7.76 -2.51
C VAL A 53 -7.65 -6.50 -1.94
N THR A 54 -8.40 -5.41 -1.90
CA THR A 54 -7.96 -4.16 -1.28
C THR A 54 -8.77 -3.85 -0.03
N LYS A 55 -8.16 -3.14 0.92
CA LYS A 55 -8.81 -2.66 2.13
C LYS A 55 -8.57 -1.17 2.30
N ASN A 56 -9.65 -0.42 2.47
CA ASN A 56 -9.65 1.05 2.58
C ASN A 56 -8.92 1.78 1.43
N ARG A 57 -8.71 1.13 0.28
CA ARG A 57 -7.86 1.62 -0.83
C ARG A 57 -6.39 1.87 -0.43
N SER A 58 -5.97 1.45 0.76
CA SER A 58 -4.62 1.72 1.29
C SER A 58 -3.82 0.47 1.62
N ALA A 59 -4.46 -0.70 1.75
CA ALA A 59 -3.77 -1.99 1.78
C ALA A 59 -4.24 -2.89 0.64
N ILE A 60 -3.37 -3.80 0.21
CA ILE A 60 -3.63 -4.75 -0.88
C ILE A 60 -2.98 -6.10 -0.58
N ILE A 61 -3.70 -7.18 -0.86
CA ILE A 61 -3.17 -8.55 -0.85
C ILE A 61 -3.48 -9.17 -2.21
N ALA A 62 -2.44 -9.51 -2.96
CA ALA A 62 -2.50 -10.19 -4.24
C ALA A 62 -1.99 -11.63 -4.09
N PHE A 63 -2.63 -12.57 -4.76
CA PHE A 63 -2.26 -13.98 -4.69
C PHE A 63 -2.58 -14.76 -5.96
N ALA A 64 -1.74 -15.76 -6.24
CA ALA A 64 -1.92 -16.71 -7.34
C ALA A 64 -1.98 -18.13 -6.79
N VAL A 65 -2.99 -18.87 -7.20
CA VAL A 65 -3.31 -20.20 -6.68
C VAL A 65 -2.60 -21.26 -7.52
N GLY A 66 -1.72 -22.04 -6.88
CA GLY A 66 -1.06 -23.18 -7.52
C GLY A 66 -2.06 -24.15 -8.14
N GLY A 67 -1.73 -24.72 -9.29
CA GLY A 67 -2.61 -25.64 -10.02
C GLY A 67 -2.86 -26.95 -9.26
N SER A 68 -1.97 -27.30 -8.32
CA SER A 68 -2.10 -28.46 -7.42
C SER A 68 -2.42 -28.05 -5.98
N TYR A 69 -2.83 -26.81 -5.75
CA TYR A 69 -3.25 -26.35 -4.42
C TYR A 69 -4.50 -27.08 -3.94
N VAL A 70 -4.45 -27.52 -2.69
CA VAL A 70 -5.63 -27.94 -1.91
C VAL A 70 -5.58 -27.27 -0.53
N PRO A 71 -6.74 -27.01 0.10
CA PRO A 71 -6.78 -26.52 1.48
C PRO A 71 -5.91 -27.37 2.42
N GLY A 72 -5.07 -26.71 3.22
CA GLY A 72 -4.03 -27.36 4.04
C GLY A 72 -2.61 -27.22 3.49
N ASN A 73 -2.45 -26.86 2.20
CA ASN A 73 -1.15 -26.48 1.64
C ASN A 73 -0.75 -25.04 2.02
N GLY A 74 0.54 -24.76 1.93
CA GLY A 74 1.14 -23.54 2.43
C GLY A 74 0.93 -22.29 1.57
N PHE A 75 1.29 -21.17 2.16
CA PHE A 75 1.36 -19.85 1.55
C PHE A 75 2.84 -19.41 1.48
N ALA A 76 3.26 -18.90 0.32
CA ALA A 76 4.55 -18.24 0.16
C ALA A 76 4.29 -16.74 0.02
N ILE A 77 4.56 -15.98 1.09
CA ILE A 77 4.10 -14.59 1.23
C ILE A 77 5.30 -13.65 1.26
N VAL A 78 5.28 -12.62 0.42
CA VAL A 78 6.15 -11.45 0.56
C VAL A 78 5.29 -10.27 1.02
N VAL A 79 5.71 -9.60 2.09
CA VAL A 79 4.98 -8.45 2.64
C VAL A 79 5.86 -7.20 2.62
N ALA A 80 5.25 -6.05 2.37
CA ALA A 80 5.85 -4.73 2.43
C ALA A 80 4.83 -3.72 3.00
N HIS A 81 5.17 -2.43 2.99
CA HIS A 81 4.25 -1.36 3.35
C HIS A 81 4.23 -0.23 2.33
N THR A 82 3.08 0.44 2.27
CA THR A 82 2.72 1.44 1.25
C THR A 82 2.81 2.87 1.77
N ASP A 83 2.87 3.04 3.09
CA ASP A 83 3.03 4.34 3.71
C ASP A 83 4.49 4.77 3.80
N SER A 84 4.64 6.06 4.08
CA SER A 84 5.92 6.70 4.31
C SER A 84 5.68 7.88 5.22
N PRO A 85 6.70 8.33 5.97
CA PRO A 85 6.60 9.54 6.76
C PRO A 85 6.27 10.72 5.85
N CYS A 86 5.20 11.44 6.18
CA CYS A 86 4.72 12.56 5.39
C CYS A 86 4.02 13.62 6.24
N LEU A 87 3.86 14.82 5.67
CA LEU A 87 3.03 15.85 6.26
C LEU A 87 1.60 15.68 5.75
N ARG A 88 0.63 15.54 6.66
CA ARG A 88 -0.80 15.50 6.35
C ARG A 88 -1.47 16.81 6.72
N VAL A 89 -2.46 17.20 5.93
CA VAL A 89 -3.28 18.37 6.22
C VAL A 89 -4.16 18.07 7.44
N LYS A 90 -4.15 18.96 8.44
CA LYS A 90 -5.01 18.82 9.62
C LYS A 90 -6.48 19.04 9.25
N PRO A 91 -7.44 18.39 9.95
CA PRO A 91 -8.87 18.66 9.77
C PRO A 91 -9.24 20.13 9.93
N VAL A 92 -8.51 20.87 10.77
CA VAL A 92 -8.55 22.35 10.82
C VAL A 92 -7.16 22.86 10.44
N SER A 93 -7.01 23.35 9.21
CA SER A 93 -5.72 23.83 8.68
C SER A 93 -5.58 25.36 8.69
N LYS A 94 -6.67 26.09 8.95
CA LYS A 94 -6.65 27.55 9.05
C LYS A 94 -5.89 27.99 10.30
N VAL A 95 -4.72 28.59 10.09
CA VAL A 95 -3.92 29.21 11.15
C VAL A 95 -4.19 30.72 11.14
N GLN A 96 -4.60 31.27 12.28
CA GLN A 96 -4.65 32.72 12.49
C GLN A 96 -3.39 33.15 13.25
N SER A 97 -2.64 34.12 12.74
CA SER A 97 -1.57 34.77 13.50
C SER A 97 -2.19 35.59 14.64
N GLU A 98 -1.68 35.47 15.87
CA GLU A 98 -2.17 36.05 17.13
C GLU A 98 -2.47 37.57 17.09
N LYS A 99 -3.54 38.01 16.44
CA LYS A 99 -3.97 39.42 16.56
C LYS A 99 -5.41 39.67 16.96
N PHE A 100 -6.35 38.73 16.90
CA PHE A 100 -7.66 38.92 17.52
C PHE A 100 -8.30 37.58 17.90
N ASN A 101 -8.49 37.35 19.21
CA ASN A 101 -9.39 36.30 19.68
C ASN A 101 -10.83 36.74 19.36
N GLN A 102 -11.43 36.17 18.33
CA GLN A 102 -12.87 36.21 18.16
C GLN A 102 -13.50 35.06 18.95
N ILE A 103 -14.50 35.38 19.75
CA ILE A 103 -15.32 34.40 20.48
C ILE A 103 -16.12 33.62 19.43
N GLN A 104 -15.80 32.34 19.22
CA GLN A 104 -16.68 31.43 18.50
C GLN A 104 -17.89 31.13 19.41
N SER A 105 -19.09 31.43 18.91
CA SER A 105 -20.34 31.07 19.58
C SER A 105 -20.58 29.57 19.47
N ASP A 106 -21.03 28.94 20.57
CA ASP A 106 -21.43 27.53 20.70
C ASP A 106 -22.69 27.16 19.89
N ALA A 107 -22.76 27.55 18.62
CA ALA A 107 -23.74 27.02 17.70
C ALA A 107 -23.34 25.60 17.30
N GLN A 108 -24.30 24.69 17.29
CA GLN A 108 -24.10 23.31 16.81
C GLN A 108 -23.75 23.34 15.33
N LYS A 109 -22.45 23.30 15.03
CA LYS A 109 -21.89 23.28 13.68
C LYS A 109 -22.20 21.92 13.03
N ASP A 110 -22.67 21.91 11.78
CA ASP A 110 -22.75 20.68 11.00
C ASP A 110 -21.32 20.12 10.85
N PRO A 111 -21.01 18.91 11.35
CA PRO A 111 -19.66 18.36 11.28
C PRO A 111 -19.19 18.10 9.83
N ARG A 112 -20.09 18.16 8.85
CA ARG A 112 -19.78 18.00 7.42
C ARG A 112 -19.43 19.33 6.74
N ASP A 113 -19.68 20.45 7.39
CA ASP A 113 -19.32 21.77 6.87
C ASP A 113 -17.92 22.17 7.35
N ILE A 114 -16.92 21.93 6.51
CA ILE A 114 -15.52 22.27 6.78
C ILE A 114 -15.08 23.62 6.17
N THR A 115 -16.01 24.39 5.59
CA THR A 115 -15.68 25.63 4.87
C THR A 115 -14.98 26.67 5.74
N ALA A 116 -15.32 26.70 7.04
CA ALA A 116 -14.70 27.60 8.01
C ALA A 116 -13.35 27.08 8.58
N ASP A 117 -13.07 25.78 8.45
CA ASP A 117 -11.91 25.11 9.05
C ASP A 117 -10.63 25.28 8.23
N HIS A 118 -10.78 25.69 6.97
CA HIS A 118 -9.71 25.84 6.00
C HIS A 118 -9.67 27.27 5.43
N HIS A 119 -8.54 27.64 4.83
CA HIS A 119 -8.44 28.88 4.08
C HIS A 119 -9.25 28.77 2.78
N ALA A 120 -10.07 29.76 2.43
CA ALA A 120 -10.97 29.72 1.26
C ALA A 120 -10.24 29.33 -0.04
N ASN A 121 -9.15 30.03 -0.38
CA ASN A 121 -8.35 29.71 -1.57
C ASN A 121 -7.81 28.27 -1.61
N PHE A 122 -7.50 27.68 -0.44
CA PHE A 122 -7.03 26.31 -0.37
C PHE A 122 -8.18 25.32 -0.63
N LEU A 123 -9.33 25.55 -0.01
CA LEU A 123 -10.50 24.71 -0.22
C LEU A 123 -11.03 24.80 -1.66
N ASP A 124 -11.01 26.00 -2.26
CA ASP A 124 -11.37 26.21 -3.66
C ASP A 124 -10.43 25.43 -4.60
N LEU A 125 -9.12 25.42 -4.34
CA LEU A 125 -8.16 24.63 -5.12
C LEU A 125 -8.46 23.13 -5.06
N VAL A 126 -8.80 22.62 -3.87
CA VAL A 126 -9.18 21.22 -3.69
C VAL A 126 -10.49 20.93 -4.42
N ALA A 127 -11.50 21.77 -4.26
CA ALA A 127 -12.80 21.62 -4.91
C ALA A 127 -12.69 21.57 -6.44
N VAL A 128 -11.91 22.48 -7.03
CA VAL A 128 -11.63 22.49 -8.48
C VAL A 128 -10.95 21.18 -8.90
N SER A 129 -9.97 20.70 -8.14
CA SER A 129 -9.24 19.47 -8.44
C SER A 129 -10.11 18.22 -8.30
N ALA A 130 -11.09 18.23 -7.40
CA ALA A 130 -12.07 17.17 -7.21
C ALA A 130 -13.33 17.32 -8.08
N HIS A 131 -13.37 18.31 -8.98
CA HIS A 131 -14.50 18.61 -9.86
C HIS A 131 -15.82 18.86 -9.10
N THR A 132 -15.75 19.60 -8.01
CA THR A 132 -16.87 19.91 -7.10
C THR A 132 -16.81 21.37 -6.63
N THR A 133 -17.71 21.79 -5.75
CA THR A 133 -17.69 23.12 -5.11
C THR A 133 -17.23 23.03 -3.66
N ALA A 134 -16.71 24.13 -3.10
CA ALA A 134 -16.13 24.13 -1.75
C ALA A 134 -17.12 23.68 -0.66
N ASP A 135 -18.41 24.00 -0.82
CA ASP A 135 -19.50 23.61 0.08
C ASP A 135 -19.90 22.11 -0.04
N GLN A 136 -19.46 21.43 -1.11
CA GLN A 136 -19.67 20.00 -1.31
C GLN A 136 -18.52 19.14 -0.74
N VAL A 137 -17.39 19.76 -0.38
CA VAL A 137 -16.28 19.06 0.25
C VAL A 137 -16.62 18.80 1.72
N VAL A 138 -16.76 17.52 2.09
CA VAL A 138 -17.17 17.10 3.44
C VAL A 138 -15.98 16.90 4.37
N ASP A 139 -14.87 16.36 3.86
CA ASP A 139 -13.65 16.10 4.61
C ASP A 139 -12.46 15.98 3.65
N LEU A 140 -11.24 16.08 4.20
CA LEU A 140 -9.99 16.06 3.46
C LEU A 140 -9.04 15.03 4.06
N ASP A 141 -8.55 14.13 3.20
CA ASP A 141 -7.38 13.33 3.49
C ASP A 141 -6.28 13.61 2.47
N LEU A 142 -5.44 14.61 2.79
CA LEU A 142 -4.45 15.16 1.87
C LEU A 142 -3.03 15.01 2.42
N TYR A 143 -2.15 14.60 1.52
CA TYR A 143 -0.73 14.36 1.76
C TYR A 143 0.07 15.44 1.03
N LEU A 144 1.04 16.03 1.72
CA LEU A 144 2.08 16.80 1.06
C LEU A 144 3.16 15.83 0.61
N TYR A 145 3.65 16.03 -0.61
CA TYR A 145 4.71 15.23 -1.20
C TYR A 145 5.69 16.12 -1.95
N ASP A 146 6.93 15.65 -2.10
CA ASP A 146 7.93 16.35 -2.91
C ASP A 146 7.53 16.31 -4.39
N SER A 147 7.39 17.49 -4.98
CA SER A 147 7.08 17.64 -6.41
C SER A 147 8.25 17.26 -7.33
N ASN A 148 9.47 17.17 -6.80
CA ASN A 148 10.60 16.66 -7.55
C ASN A 148 10.44 15.14 -7.77
N PRO A 149 10.46 14.66 -9.01
CA PRO A 149 10.32 13.23 -9.28
C PRO A 149 11.56 12.45 -8.85
N ALA A 150 11.38 11.14 -8.64
CA ALA A 150 12.51 10.24 -8.46
C ALA A 150 13.41 10.24 -9.71
N ARG A 151 14.70 10.01 -9.50
CA ARG A 151 15.73 10.05 -10.53
C ARG A 151 16.72 8.91 -10.35
N ILE A 152 17.30 8.47 -11.46
CA ILE A 152 18.55 7.72 -11.46
C ILE A 152 19.69 8.75 -11.50
N GLY A 153 20.73 8.53 -10.71
CA GLY A 153 21.90 9.41 -10.63
C GLY A 153 23.16 8.67 -10.19
N GLY A 154 24.23 9.43 -9.93
CA GLY A 154 25.59 8.90 -9.80
C GLY A 154 26.38 9.10 -11.09
N ILE A 155 27.70 8.94 -11.03
CA ILE A 155 28.57 9.10 -12.22
C ILE A 155 28.33 7.96 -13.22
N HIS A 156 27.81 6.83 -12.75
CA HIS A 156 27.50 5.65 -13.56
C HIS A 156 26.02 5.25 -13.51
N ASP A 157 25.11 6.18 -13.18
CA ASP A 157 23.67 5.90 -13.07
C ASP A 157 23.37 4.76 -12.06
N GLU A 158 24.14 4.70 -10.98
CA GLU A 158 24.16 3.60 -10.02
C GLU A 158 23.22 3.77 -8.82
N PHE A 159 22.62 4.96 -8.65
CA PHE A 159 21.74 5.26 -7.53
C PHE A 159 20.34 5.67 -7.97
N ILE A 160 19.36 5.34 -7.14
CA ILE A 160 18.00 5.87 -7.23
C ILE A 160 17.82 6.86 -6.07
N THR A 161 17.38 8.07 -6.39
CA THR A 161 17.06 9.11 -5.39
C THR A 161 15.63 9.58 -5.56
N GLY A 162 14.88 9.66 -4.49
CA GLY A 162 13.50 10.16 -4.49
C GLY A 162 12.89 10.07 -3.10
N ALA A 163 11.73 10.71 -2.92
CA ALA A 163 10.95 10.54 -1.70
C ALA A 163 10.27 9.16 -1.66
N ARG A 164 9.95 8.67 -0.45
CA ARG A 164 9.14 7.45 -0.22
C ARG A 164 9.77 6.16 -0.73
N LEU A 165 11.10 6.09 -0.84
CA LEU A 165 11.78 4.83 -1.18
C LEU A 165 11.43 3.76 -0.12
N ASP A 166 11.44 4.19 1.13
CA ASP A 166 10.82 3.53 2.27
C ASP A 166 9.29 3.71 2.24
N ASN A 167 8.49 2.67 1.99
CA ASN A 167 8.88 1.35 1.47
C ASN A 167 8.22 1.04 0.12
N LEU A 168 8.02 2.07 -0.72
CA LEU A 168 7.49 1.87 -2.06
C LEU A 168 8.41 1.01 -2.93
N VAL A 169 9.71 0.98 -2.65
CA VAL A 169 10.63 0.04 -3.30
C VAL A 169 10.29 -1.40 -2.92
N GLY A 170 10.09 -1.70 -1.62
CA GLY A 170 9.69 -3.03 -1.17
C GLY A 170 8.31 -3.43 -1.67
N THR A 171 7.35 -2.51 -1.68
CA THR A 171 6.02 -2.77 -2.27
C THR A 171 6.13 -3.10 -3.76
N TYR A 172 6.89 -2.32 -4.53
CA TYR A 172 7.09 -2.60 -5.94
C TYR A 172 7.75 -3.96 -6.17
N THR A 173 8.82 -4.28 -5.43
CA THR A 173 9.55 -5.53 -5.63
C THR A 173 8.74 -6.75 -5.19
N ALA A 174 7.92 -6.64 -4.14
CA ALA A 174 6.99 -7.70 -3.74
C ALA A 174 5.96 -7.99 -4.84
N MET A 175 5.32 -6.95 -5.38
CA MET A 175 4.33 -7.09 -6.45
C MET A 175 4.97 -7.58 -7.75
N GLN A 176 6.10 -7.01 -8.13
CA GLN A 176 6.84 -7.39 -9.33
C GLN A 176 7.36 -8.82 -9.23
N GLY A 177 7.85 -9.25 -8.06
CA GLY A 177 8.29 -10.61 -7.81
C GLY A 177 7.15 -11.63 -7.97
N LEU A 178 5.94 -11.31 -7.47
CA LEU A 178 4.75 -12.13 -7.71
C LEU A 178 4.46 -12.21 -9.21
N LEU A 179 4.41 -11.08 -9.93
CA LEU A 179 4.14 -11.04 -11.37
C LEU A 179 5.17 -11.83 -12.18
N GLU A 180 6.46 -11.66 -11.88
CA GLU A 180 7.56 -12.35 -12.57
C GLU A 180 7.51 -13.86 -12.34
N SER A 181 7.11 -14.30 -11.13
CA SER A 181 6.92 -15.72 -10.82
C SER A 181 5.83 -16.40 -11.66
N LEU A 182 4.97 -15.61 -12.31
CA LEU A 182 3.81 -16.06 -13.09
C LEU A 182 4.00 -15.86 -14.59
N THR A 183 5.22 -15.52 -15.04
CA THR A 183 5.50 -15.33 -16.48
C THR A 183 5.45 -16.63 -17.29
N ASP A 184 5.59 -17.77 -16.62
CA ASP A 184 5.46 -19.11 -17.21
C ASP A 184 4.43 -19.92 -16.42
N ASP A 185 3.24 -20.13 -17.01
CA ASP A 185 2.14 -20.85 -16.37
C ASP A 185 2.53 -22.26 -15.90
N ARG A 186 3.54 -22.88 -16.53
CA ARG A 186 4.05 -24.21 -16.11
C ARG A 186 4.63 -24.18 -14.70
N LEU A 187 5.15 -23.04 -14.26
CA LEU A 187 5.66 -22.86 -12.90
C LEU A 187 4.53 -22.84 -11.86
N LEU A 188 3.32 -22.45 -12.26
CA LEU A 188 2.15 -22.44 -11.36
C LEU A 188 1.38 -23.77 -11.42
N LEU A 189 1.40 -24.47 -12.56
CA LEU A 189 0.61 -25.68 -12.81
C LEU A 189 0.80 -26.77 -11.75
N ASP A 190 2.04 -27.10 -11.42
CA ASP A 190 2.37 -28.13 -10.43
C ASP A 190 2.66 -27.55 -9.03
N ASP A 191 2.46 -26.24 -8.85
CA ASP A 191 2.66 -25.60 -7.55
C ASP A 191 1.55 -26.05 -6.59
N ILE A 192 1.96 -26.49 -5.42
CA ILE A 192 1.07 -26.92 -4.35
C ILE A 192 0.68 -25.76 -3.44
N ASN A 193 1.38 -24.63 -3.50
CA ASN A 193 1.20 -23.49 -2.61
C ASN A 193 0.43 -22.35 -3.30
N ILE A 194 -0.01 -21.39 -2.49
CA ILE A 194 -0.45 -20.08 -2.98
C ILE A 194 0.71 -19.10 -2.83
N ARG A 195 1.05 -18.41 -3.92
CA ARG A 195 2.06 -17.34 -3.93
C ARG A 195 1.37 -16.01 -3.66
N MET A 196 1.93 -15.18 -2.79
CA MET A 196 1.28 -13.96 -2.33
C MET A 196 2.26 -12.79 -2.24
N ALA A 197 1.75 -11.61 -2.60
CA ALA A 197 2.37 -10.33 -2.29
C ALA A 197 1.35 -9.46 -1.56
N ALA A 198 1.74 -8.89 -0.42
CA ALA A 198 0.89 -7.99 0.35
C ALA A 198 1.62 -6.67 0.63
N ALA A 199 0.85 -5.59 0.67
CA ALA A 199 1.34 -4.29 1.08
C ALA A 199 0.33 -3.64 2.02
N PHE A 200 0.80 -3.25 3.21
CA PHE A 200 -0.02 -2.70 4.29
C PHE A 200 0.16 -1.19 4.41
N ASP A 201 -0.74 -0.53 5.14
CA ASP A 201 -0.68 0.89 5.45
C ASP A 201 -0.44 1.06 6.96
N ASN A 202 0.02 2.22 7.38
CA ASN A 202 0.28 2.60 8.77
C ASN A 202 1.40 1.82 9.47
N GLU A 203 2.39 1.32 8.73
CA GLU A 203 3.59 0.74 9.32
C GLU A 203 4.32 1.77 10.21
N GLU A 204 4.46 2.99 9.69
CA GLU A 204 5.22 4.09 10.30
C GLU A 204 4.61 4.60 11.63
N VAL A 205 3.40 4.16 11.94
CA VAL A 205 2.66 4.50 13.17
C VAL A 205 2.28 3.26 13.98
N GLY A 206 2.87 2.10 13.69
CA GLY A 206 2.78 0.89 14.50
C GLY A 206 1.77 -0.16 14.02
N SER A 207 1.21 -0.04 12.83
CA SER A 207 0.37 -1.05 12.14
C SER A 207 -0.96 -1.43 12.81
N GLN A 208 -1.36 -0.76 13.89
CA GLN A 208 -2.56 -1.07 14.68
C GLN A 208 -3.82 -0.41 14.14
N THR A 209 -4.06 -0.57 12.84
CA THR A 209 -5.23 -0.04 12.14
C THR A 209 -5.90 -1.16 11.36
N ALA A 210 -7.08 -0.92 10.77
CA ALA A 210 -7.78 -1.97 10.02
C ALA A 210 -7.03 -2.44 8.76
N MET A 211 -6.16 -1.60 8.20
CA MET A 211 -5.36 -1.77 6.98
C MET A 211 -3.88 -2.08 7.30
N GLY A 212 -3.48 -1.97 8.57
CA GLY A 212 -2.12 -2.25 9.01
C GLY A 212 -1.84 -3.73 9.20
N ALA A 213 -0.56 -4.05 9.31
CA ALA A 213 -0.07 -5.43 9.38
C ALA A 213 -0.49 -6.17 10.66
N GLN A 214 -0.83 -5.45 11.74
CA GLN A 214 -1.34 -6.04 12.98
C GLN A 214 -2.87 -6.23 12.96
N SER A 215 -3.53 -5.93 11.85
CA SER A 215 -4.95 -6.22 11.67
C SER A 215 -5.23 -7.70 11.43
N SER A 216 -6.49 -8.09 11.57
CA SER A 216 -6.94 -9.43 11.16
C SER A 216 -7.08 -9.59 9.64
N PHE A 217 -6.73 -8.57 8.82
CA PHE A 217 -6.97 -8.61 7.38
C PHE A 217 -6.30 -9.81 6.72
N THR A 218 -5.00 -10.00 6.96
CA THR A 218 -4.24 -11.14 6.43
C THR A 218 -4.82 -12.47 6.89
N GLU A 219 -5.08 -12.62 8.19
CA GLU A 219 -5.66 -13.85 8.74
C GLU A 219 -6.99 -14.19 8.07
N TYR A 220 -7.87 -13.20 7.88
CA TYR A 220 -9.16 -13.42 7.22
C TYR A 220 -9.00 -13.83 5.77
N VAL A 221 -8.06 -13.26 5.02
CA VAL A 221 -7.77 -13.71 3.65
C VAL A 221 -7.29 -15.16 3.66
N LEU A 222 -6.29 -15.50 4.47
CA LEU A 222 -5.73 -16.85 4.52
C LEU A 222 -6.76 -17.91 4.96
N ARG A 223 -7.59 -17.60 5.96
CA ARG A 223 -8.69 -18.50 6.38
C ARG A 223 -9.71 -18.73 5.28
N ARG A 224 -10.01 -17.72 4.46
CA ARG A 224 -10.90 -17.87 3.29
C ARG A 224 -10.27 -18.72 2.20
N LEU A 225 -8.96 -18.65 2.01
CA LEU A 225 -8.23 -19.48 1.03
C LEU A 225 -8.14 -20.94 1.45
N ALA A 226 -7.98 -21.20 2.75
CA ALA A 226 -8.02 -22.55 3.32
C ALA A 226 -9.44 -23.10 3.53
N ALA A 227 -10.49 -22.33 3.19
CA ALA A 227 -11.86 -22.77 3.38
C ALA A 227 -12.20 -23.95 2.44
N GLY A 228 -13.06 -24.86 2.92
CA GLY A 228 -13.47 -26.06 2.18
C GLY A 228 -12.57 -27.29 2.37
N GLY A 229 -11.48 -27.15 3.13
CA GLY A 229 -10.68 -28.28 3.62
C GLY A 229 -11.24 -28.93 4.89
N GLU A 230 -10.41 -29.75 5.53
CA GLU A 230 -10.67 -30.23 6.89
C GLU A 230 -10.72 -29.07 7.90
N ALA A 231 -11.27 -29.33 9.09
CA ALA A 231 -11.49 -28.29 10.10
C ALA A 231 -10.21 -27.53 10.49
N CYS A 232 -9.04 -28.16 10.39
CA CYS A 232 -7.73 -27.60 10.73
C CYS A 232 -6.91 -27.15 9.51
N ALA A 233 -7.50 -27.06 8.31
CA ALA A 233 -6.77 -26.78 7.08
C ALA A 233 -6.00 -25.44 7.12
N PHE A 234 -6.53 -24.42 7.81
CA PHE A 234 -5.82 -23.16 7.99
C PHE A 234 -4.58 -23.35 8.87
N GLU A 235 -4.71 -24.00 10.02
CA GLU A 235 -3.63 -24.23 10.97
C GLU A 235 -2.51 -25.10 10.36
N GLU A 236 -2.88 -26.11 9.56
CA GLU A 236 -1.93 -26.92 8.79
C GLU A 236 -1.18 -26.09 7.74
N ALA A 237 -1.91 -25.24 6.99
CA ALA A 237 -1.33 -24.37 5.99
C ALA A 237 -0.31 -23.41 6.62
N ILE A 238 -0.62 -22.82 7.77
CA ILE A 238 0.31 -21.94 8.51
C ILE A 238 1.62 -22.67 8.83
N GLY A 239 1.57 -23.91 9.31
CA GLY A 239 2.76 -24.72 9.59
C GLY A 239 3.62 -25.06 8.36
N ARG A 240 3.07 -24.90 7.15
CA ARG A 240 3.74 -25.14 5.86
C ARG A 240 4.11 -23.85 5.12
N SER A 241 3.83 -22.69 5.71
CA SER A 241 3.97 -21.39 5.06
C SER A 241 5.29 -20.72 5.39
N ILE A 242 5.69 -19.77 4.54
CA ILE A 242 6.78 -18.84 4.80
C ILE A 242 6.31 -17.42 4.52
N LEU A 243 6.76 -16.49 5.36
CA LEU A 243 6.55 -15.06 5.18
C LEU A 243 7.91 -14.36 5.14
N VAL A 244 8.14 -13.58 4.10
CA VAL A 244 9.29 -12.70 3.94
C VAL A 244 8.80 -11.26 4.13
N SER A 245 9.28 -10.61 5.20
CA SER A 245 9.05 -9.18 5.42
C SER A 245 10.12 -8.39 4.71
N ALA A 246 9.74 -7.64 3.68
CA ALA A 246 10.63 -6.85 2.85
C ALA A 246 10.50 -5.37 3.22
N ASP A 247 11.55 -4.82 3.82
CA ASP A 247 11.68 -3.41 4.14
C ASP A 247 13.06 -2.88 3.79
N GLN A 248 13.20 -1.56 3.68
CA GLN A 248 14.50 -0.94 3.46
C GLN A 248 15.42 -1.18 4.66
N ALA A 249 16.70 -1.37 4.36
CA ALA A 249 17.76 -1.49 5.35
C ALA A 249 18.71 -0.31 5.26
N HIS A 250 19.46 -0.06 6.33
CA HIS A 250 20.46 1.00 6.36
C HIS A 250 21.77 0.52 5.74
N ALA A 251 22.08 1.00 4.53
CA ALA A 251 23.40 0.83 3.94
C ALA A 251 24.47 1.52 4.80
N ALA A 252 25.68 0.96 4.84
CA ALA A 252 26.80 1.52 5.59
C ALA A 252 27.10 2.97 5.13
N HIS A 253 26.87 3.93 6.02
CA HIS A 253 27.00 5.34 5.69
C HIS A 253 28.47 5.78 5.89
N PRO A 254 29.17 6.24 4.84
CA PRO A 254 30.61 6.50 4.90
C PRO A 254 31.01 7.62 5.88
N ASN A 255 30.11 8.59 6.14
CA ASN A 255 30.35 9.66 7.12
C ASN A 255 29.95 9.30 8.56
N TYR A 256 29.30 8.14 8.79
CA TYR A 256 28.77 7.73 10.10
C TYR A 256 29.06 6.24 10.35
N SER A 257 30.30 5.83 10.12
CA SER A 257 30.71 4.43 10.23
C SER A 257 30.49 3.83 11.63
N ASP A 258 30.45 4.66 12.67
CA ASP A 258 30.20 4.30 14.06
C ASP A 258 28.73 3.87 14.33
N GLN A 259 27.81 4.15 13.40
CA GLN A 259 26.41 3.74 13.49
C GLN A 259 26.16 2.34 12.88
N HIS A 260 27.21 1.64 12.44
CA HIS A 260 27.11 0.34 11.78
C HIS A 260 27.94 -0.71 12.53
N GLU A 261 27.42 -1.94 12.57
CA GLU A 261 28.18 -3.09 13.07
C GLU A 261 29.36 -3.39 12.14
N VAL A 262 30.51 -3.71 12.73
CA VAL A 262 31.71 -4.15 12.01
C VAL A 262 31.79 -5.66 12.20
N ASP A 263 31.87 -6.40 11.09
CA ASP A 263 32.01 -7.87 11.07
C ASP A 263 33.30 -8.37 11.75
#